data_AF-F3GGM9-F1
#
_entry.id   AF-F3GGM9-F1
#
_cell.length_a   1.000
_cell.length_b   1.000
_cell.length_c   1.000
_cell.angle_alpha   90.00
_cell.angle_beta   90.00
_cell.angle_gamma   90.00
#
_symmetry.space_group_name_H-M   'P 1'
#
loop_
_entity.id
_entity.type
_entity.pdbx_description
1 polymer ?
#
loop_
_entity_poly.entity_id
_entity_poly.type
_entity_poly.pdbx_seq_one_letter_code
_entity_poly.pdbx_strand_id
1 'polypeptide(L)' 'MLLTPNAMSPGLRTGLYLSTALIALFLLLPILFIVLLSFGSSQWLVFPPPGWTLKWYQQFFSNPDWMAAAMSSFKVAI' A
#
# COMPACT_ATOMS: atom_id res chain seq x y z
N MET A 1 11.50 21.29 22.22
CA MET A 1 12.92 20.98 22.55
C MET A 1 13.43 19.63 22.00
N LEU A 2 12.57 18.69 21.57
CA LEU A 2 13.01 17.40 20.98
C LEU A 2 13.25 17.42 19.45
N LEU A 3 12.96 18.53 18.77
CA LEU A 3 13.03 18.65 17.30
C LEU A 3 14.34 19.24 16.77
N THR A 4 15.29 19.60 17.64
CA THR A 4 16.63 20.03 17.22
C THR A 4 17.45 18.80 16.86
N PRO A 5 17.96 18.69 15.61
CA PRO A 5 18.73 17.53 15.16
C PRO A 5 19.83 17.16 16.14
N ASN A 6 20.49 18.13 16.79
CA ASN A 6 21.64 17.90 17.65
C ASN A 6 21.40 17.63 19.15
N ALA A 7 20.15 17.48 19.61
CA ALA A 7 19.87 17.27 21.03
C ALA A 7 20.05 15.81 21.51
N MET A 8 19.94 14.82 20.63
CA MET A 8 19.97 13.40 21.01
C MET A 8 21.32 12.74 20.73
N SER A 9 21.72 11.77 21.56
CA SER A 9 22.92 10.96 21.32
C SER A 9 22.79 10.17 20.00
N PRO A 10 23.89 9.92 19.27
CA PRO A 10 23.84 9.21 17.99
C PRO A 10 23.15 7.84 18.07
N GLY A 11 23.39 7.10 19.16
CA GLY A 11 22.75 5.79 19.39
C GLY A 11 21.23 5.86 19.52
N LEU A 12 20.72 6.87 20.25
CA LEU A 12 19.27 7.06 20.39
C LEU A 12 18.61 7.40 19.06
N ARG A 13 19.24 8.28 18.26
CA ARG A 13 18.73 8.63 16.92
C ARG A 13 18.64 7.41 16.01
N THR A 14 19.71 6.63 15.94
CA THR A 14 19.73 5.39 15.15
C THR A 14 18.65 4.42 15.63
N GLY A 15 18.46 4.27 16.95
CA GLY A 15 17.39 3.45 17.51
C GLY A 15 15.98 3.91 17.10
N LEU A 16 15.72 5.22 17.13
CA LEU A 16 14.44 5.79 16.68
C LEU A 16 14.21 5.59 15.17
N TYR A 17 15.24 5.79 14.34
CA TYR A 17 15.12 5.53 12.90
C TYR A 17 14.89 4.06 12.59
N LEU A 18 15.62 3.15 13.24
CA LEU A 18 15.47 1.71 13.01
C LEU A 18 14.09 1.21 13.46
N SER A 19 13.65 1.59 14.67
CA SER A 19 12.32 1.21 15.16
C SER A 19 11.20 1.76 14.28
N THR A 20 11.27 3.04 13.90
CA THR A 20 10.29 3.66 13.00
C THR A 20 10.27 2.96 11.64
N ALA A 21 11.45 2.65 11.08
CA ALA A 21 11.55 1.95 9.80
C ALA A 21 10.99 0.53 9.87
N LEU A 22 11.26 -0.22 10.94
CA LEU A 22 10.71 -1.57 11.14
C LEU A 22 9.21 -1.55 11.32
N ILE A 23 8.67 -0.60 12.09
CA ILE A 23 7.22 -0.42 12.27
C ILE A 23 6.58 -0.06 10.92
N ALA A 24 7.14 0.92 10.21
CA ALA A 24 6.63 1.32 8.90
C ALA A 24 6.66 0.15 7.91
N LEU A 25 7.76 -0.61 7.85
CA LEU A 25 7.89 -1.78 7.00
C LEU A 25 6.84 -2.84 7.35
N PHE A 26 6.65 -3.14 8.64
CA PHE A 26 5.65 -4.09 9.10
C PHE A 26 4.22 -3.67 8.71
N LEU A 27 3.90 -2.38 8.85
CA LEU A 27 2.58 -1.84 8.50
C LEU A 27 2.35 -1.81 6.98
N LEU A 28 3.38 -1.53 6.18
CA LEU A 28 3.28 -1.46 4.72
C LEU A 28 3.35 -2.84 4.05
N LEU A 29 4.00 -3.83 4.68
CA LEU A 29 4.17 -5.17 4.15
C LEU A 29 2.86 -5.81 3.64
N PRO A 30 1.74 -5.85 4.40
CA PRO A 30 0.49 -6.43 3.90
C PRO A 30 -0.08 -5.67 2.70
N ILE A 31 0.09 -4.34 2.64
CA ILE A 31 -0.35 -3.53 1.50
C ILE A 31 0.46 -3.90 0.26
N LEU A 32 1.78 -4.09 0.40
CA LEU A 32 2.63 -4.55 -0.70
C LEU A 32 2.19 -5.92 -1.24
N PHE A 33 1.80 -6.86 -0.37
CA PHE A 33 1.24 -8.14 -0.79
C PHE A 33 -0.07 -7.97 -1.56
N ILE A 34 -0.98 -7.12 -1.11
CA ILE A 34 -2.23 -6.84 -1.83
C ILE A 34 -1.94 -6.23 -3.21
N VAL A 35 -1.00 -5.28 -3.30
CA VAL A 35 -0.60 -4.69 -4.58
C VAL A 35 -0.04 -5.75 -5.52
N LEU A 36 0.89 -6.61 -5.07
CA LEU A 36 1.43 -7.70 -5.88
C LEU A 36 0.33 -8.68 -6.33
N LEU A 37 -0.53 -9.12 -5.42
CA LEU A 37 -1.60 -10.05 -5.72
C LEU A 37 -2.67 -9.44 -6.65
N SER A 38 -2.83 -8.11 -6.69
CA SER A 38 -3.74 -7.44 -7.63
C SER A 38 -3.36 -7.66 -9.10
N PHE A 39 -2.08 -7.93 -9.37
CA PHE A 39 -1.58 -8.31 -10.68
C PHE A 39 -1.64 -9.82 -10.91
N GLY A 40 -2.11 -10.62 -9.95
CA GLY A 40 -2.22 -12.07 -10.06
C GLY A 40 -3.37 -12.52 -10.96
N SER A 41 -3.16 -13.59 -11.74
CA SER A 41 -4.19 -14.15 -12.63
C SER A 41 -5.29 -14.94 -11.91
N SER A 42 -5.03 -15.37 -10.68
CA SER A 42 -5.97 -16.08 -9.81
C SER A 42 -7.16 -15.20 -9.40
N GLN A 43 -8.34 -15.81 -9.25
CA GLN A 43 -9.52 -15.15 -8.66
C GLN A 43 -9.45 -15.08 -7.12
N TRP A 44 -8.52 -15.82 -6.53
CA TRP A 44 -8.30 -15.91 -5.09
C TRP A 44 -6.94 -15.33 -4.71
N LEU A 45 -6.83 -14.79 -3.49
CA LEU A 45 -5.58 -14.30 -2.92
C LEU A 45 -4.64 -15.47 -2.60
N VAL A 46 -3.92 -15.94 -3.61
CA VAL A 46 -2.94 -17.02 -3.51
C VAL A 46 -1.56 -16.45 -3.83
N PHE A 47 -0.63 -16.63 -2.88
CA PHE A 47 0.76 -16.27 -3.05
C PHE A 47 1.64 -17.54 -3.09
N PRO A 48 2.57 -17.67 -4.05
CA PRO A 48 2.81 -16.76 -5.17
C PRO A 48 1.69 -16.83 -6.24
N PRO A 49 1.44 -15.74 -6.99
CA PRO A 49 0.51 -15.79 -8.11
C PRO A 49 0.94 -16.83 -9.16
N PRO A 50 0.02 -17.61 -9.74
CA PRO A 50 0.34 -18.56 -10.80
C PRO A 50 0.70 -17.87 -12.13
N GLY A 51 0.36 -16.59 -12.28
CA GLY A 51 0.72 -15.75 -13.41
C GLY A 51 0.37 -14.30 -13.17
N TRP A 52 0.85 -13.42 -14.03
CA TRP A 52 0.65 -11.97 -13.95
C TRP A 52 -0.34 -11.49 -15.02
N THR A 53 -1.21 -10.53 -14.69
CA THR A 53 -2.24 -10.00 -15.59
C THR A 53 -2.67 -8.58 -15.19
N LEU A 54 -3.21 -7.85 -16.16
CA LEU A 54 -3.89 -6.55 -15.95
C LEU A 54 -5.41 -6.64 -16.18
N LYS A 55 -5.96 -7.86 -16.37
CA LYS A 55 -7.37 -8.06 -16.72
C LYS A 55 -8.34 -7.41 -15.72
N TRP A 56 -7.99 -7.42 -14.44
CA TRP A 56 -8.82 -6.85 -13.36
C TRP A 56 -8.93 -5.33 -13.46
N TYR A 57 -7.81 -4.67 -13.75
CA TYR A 57 -7.78 -3.23 -14.02
C TYR A 57 -8.58 -2.89 -15.27
N GLN A 58 -8.41 -3.66 -16.35
CA GLN A 58 -9.21 -3.48 -17.58
C GLN A 58 -10.70 -3.64 -17.31
N GLN A 59 -11.10 -4.68 -16.59
CA GLN A 59 -12.49 -4.91 -16.20
C GLN A 59 -13.05 -3.75 -15.37
N PHE A 60 -12.29 -3.26 -14.38
CA PHE A 60 -12.65 -2.09 -13.58
C PHE A 60 -12.91 -0.86 -14.46
N PHE A 61 -11.95 -0.52 -15.34
CA PHE A 61 -12.06 0.68 -16.17
C PHE A 61 -13.09 0.56 -17.31
N SER A 62 -13.38 -0.66 -17.76
CA SER A 62 -14.40 -0.91 -18.79
C SER A 62 -15.83 -1.01 -18.24
N ASN A 63 -16.00 -1.17 -16.92
CA ASN A 63 -17.31 -1.34 -16.31
C ASN A 63 -17.87 0.05 -15.88
N PRO A 64 -18.95 0.54 -16.54
CA PRO A 64 -19.51 1.86 -16.25
C PRO A 64 -20.07 1.97 -14.82
N ASP A 65 -20.62 0.90 -14.26
CA ASP A 65 -21.18 0.91 -12.90
C ASP A 65 -20.09 1.11 -11.85
N TRP A 66 -18.95 0.43 -12.02
CA TRP A 66 -17.80 0.57 -11.14
C TRP A 66 -17.19 1.97 -11.22
N MET A 67 -17.10 2.54 -12.44
CA MET A 67 -16.62 3.89 -12.64
C MET A 67 -17.55 4.94 -11.99
N ALA A 68 -18.85 4.77 -12.15
CA ALA A 68 -19.86 5.64 -11.56
C ALA A 68 -19.79 5.60 -10.03
N ALA A 69 -19.62 4.42 -9.44
CA ALA A 69 -19.43 4.26 -8.00
C ALA A 69 -18.13 4.93 -7.51
N ALA A 70 -17.01 4.72 -8.21
CA ALA A 70 -15.73 5.36 -7.87
C ALA A 70 -15.81 6.90 -7.95
N MET A 71 -16.47 7.43 -8.98
CA MET A 71 -16.70 8.86 -9.13
C MET A 71 -17.62 9.43 -8.06
N SER A 72 -18.64 8.66 -7.65
CA SER A 72 -19.53 9.06 -6.56
C SER A 72 -18.77 9.18 -5.24
N SER A 73 -17.93 8.20 -4.91
CA SER A 73 -17.04 8.27 -3.73
C SER A 73 -16.09 9.46 -3.80
N PHE A 74 -15.50 9.74 -4.96
CA PHE A 74 -14.62 10.90 -5.15
C PHE A 74 -15.34 12.22 -4.91
N LYS A 75 -16.57 12.37 -5.46
CA LYS A 75 -17.41 13.56 -5.25
C LYS A 75 -17.81 13.80 -3.80
N VAL A 76 -17.92 12.75 -2.99
CA VAL A 76 -18.23 12.85 -1.56
C VAL A 76 -17.01 13.21 -0.73
N ALA A 77 -15.81 12.81 -1.17
CA ALA A 77 -14.56 13.05 -0.45
C ALA A 77 -14.06 14.50 -0.54
N ILE A 78 -14.46 15.24 -1.58
CA ILE A 78 -14.12 16.66 -1.81
C ILE A 78 -15.26 17.58 -1.33
#